data_AF-A0AAC9AZW4-F1
#
_entry.id   AF-A0AAC9AZW4-F1
#
_cell.length_a   1.000
_cell.length_b   1.000
_cell.length_c   1.000
_cell.angle_alpha   90.00
_cell.angle_beta   90.00
_cell.angle_gamma   90.00
#
_symmetry.space_group_name_H-M   'P 1'
#
loop_
_entity.id
_entity.type
_entity.pdbx_description
1 polymer ?
#
loop_
_entity_poly.entity_id
_entity_poly.type
_entity_poly.pdbx_seq_one_letter_code
_entity_poly.pdbx_strand_id
1 'polypeptide(L)'
;MGWLFMPRGSMGGHATAKAYLDNQFTYERAEDDGSSRGVKVLASSCPGNRVYYAATQVMTNGQGGEIFAIVCLVRWNPRAKDGYIFGYKDMEESMGPCETDCPASILDLLTPTDKEYALDWRARCRANLERRARRLADGDRIRLPEPMKFSDGNVLQEFIIAKRGRRVILRDPQTGGHYRISRLMDRPWTIVPTTKVLKTLFG
;
A
#
# COMPACT_ATOMS: atom_id res chain seq x y z
N MET A 1 -19.29 2.16 9.45
CA MET A 1 -19.62 1.63 8.11
C MET A 1 -19.41 0.12 8.06
N GLY A 2 -20.42 -0.62 7.58
CA GLY A 2 -20.42 -2.08 7.47
C GLY A 2 -19.83 -2.57 6.15
N TRP A 3 -19.76 -3.89 5.95
CA TRP A 3 -19.41 -4.47 4.65
C TRP A 3 -20.64 -4.51 3.75
N LEU A 4 -20.45 -4.12 2.48
CA LEU A 4 -21.41 -4.34 1.41
C LEU A 4 -20.91 -5.52 0.57
N PHE A 5 -21.80 -6.47 0.30
CA PHE A 5 -21.52 -7.62 -0.58
C PHE A 5 -22.54 -7.63 -1.71
N MET A 6 -22.10 -8.07 -2.89
CA MET A 6 -22.97 -8.17 -4.06
C MET A 6 -22.58 -9.30 -5.01
N PRO A 7 -23.57 -9.86 -5.73
CA PRO A 7 -23.31 -10.80 -6.80
C PRO A 7 -22.82 -10.12 -8.08
N ARG A 8 -22.34 -10.92 -9.04
CA ARG A 8 -21.81 -10.44 -10.33
C ARG A 8 -22.79 -9.56 -11.12
N GLY A 9 -24.08 -9.87 -11.06
CA GLY A 9 -25.13 -9.12 -11.76
C GLY A 9 -25.30 -7.70 -11.23
N SER A 10 -25.18 -7.52 -9.91
CA SER A 10 -25.28 -6.21 -9.25
C SER A 10 -24.06 -5.32 -9.46
N MET A 11 -22.99 -5.85 -10.05
CA MET A 11 -21.82 -5.06 -10.43
C MET A 11 -22.02 -4.25 -11.72
N GLY A 12 -23.20 -4.25 -12.34
CA GLY A 12 -23.49 -3.41 -13.51
C GLY A 12 -22.57 -3.67 -14.70
N GLY A 13 -22.10 -4.91 -14.88
CA GLY A 13 -21.18 -5.28 -15.95
C GLY A 13 -19.69 -5.04 -15.66
N HIS A 14 -19.34 -4.25 -14.64
CA HIS A 14 -17.94 -3.95 -14.31
C HIS A 14 -17.11 -5.23 -14.02
N ALA A 15 -15.98 -5.36 -14.70
CA ALA A 15 -15.14 -6.56 -14.67
C ALA A 15 -14.20 -6.64 -13.45
N THR A 16 -13.96 -5.53 -12.77
CA THR A 16 -13.04 -5.44 -11.62
C THR A 16 -13.64 -4.61 -10.49
N ALA A 17 -13.20 -4.84 -9.26
CA ALA A 17 -13.60 -4.02 -8.12
C ALA A 17 -13.22 -2.55 -8.34
N LYS A 18 -12.05 -2.27 -8.91
CA LYS A 18 -11.63 -0.90 -9.23
C LYS A 18 -12.63 -0.20 -10.15
N ALA A 19 -12.98 -0.82 -11.28
CA ALA A 19 -13.90 -0.21 -12.24
C ALA A 19 -15.30 0.03 -11.63
N TYR A 20 -15.78 -0.90 -10.80
CA TYR A 20 -17.02 -0.71 -10.06
C TYR A 20 -16.92 0.46 -9.07
N LEU A 21 -15.85 0.53 -8.28
CA LEU A 21 -15.67 1.56 -7.25
C LEU A 21 -15.41 2.95 -7.86
N ASP A 22 -14.70 3.02 -9.00
CA ASP A 22 -14.53 4.27 -9.76
C ASP A 22 -15.90 4.85 -10.13
N ASN A 23 -16.80 4.00 -10.64
CA ASN A 23 -18.16 4.39 -10.98
C ASN A 23 -19.00 4.73 -9.74
N GLN A 24 -18.93 3.90 -8.70
CA GLN A 24 -19.69 4.11 -7.45
C GLN A 24 -19.33 5.42 -6.75
N PHE A 25 -18.06 5.83 -6.80
CA PHE A 25 -17.58 7.10 -6.22
C PHE A 25 -17.47 8.23 -7.25
N THR A 26 -18.13 8.09 -8.40
CA THR A 26 -18.30 9.15 -9.39
C THR A 26 -19.78 9.34 -9.67
N TYR A 27 -20.39 10.31 -8.99
CA TYR A 27 -21.81 10.61 -9.15
C TYR A 27 -22.10 12.08 -8.86
N GLU A 28 -23.21 12.56 -9.38
CA GLU A 28 -23.78 13.87 -9.09
C GLU A 28 -25.28 13.68 -8.84
N ARG A 29 -25.81 14.34 -7.82
CA ARG A 29 -27.22 14.30 -7.42
C ARG A 29 -27.77 15.72 -7.46
N ALA A 30 -28.94 15.89 -8.08
CA ALA A 30 -29.70 17.12 -7.98
C ALA A 30 -30.40 17.18 -6.62
N GLU A 31 -30.42 18.36 -6.04
CA GLU A 31 -31.12 18.70 -4.79
C GLU A 31 -32.41 19.48 -5.13
N ASP A 32 -33.34 19.54 -4.18
CA ASP A 32 -34.65 20.17 -4.38
C ASP A 32 -34.59 21.68 -4.67
N ASP A 33 -33.49 22.35 -4.28
CA ASP A 33 -33.25 23.77 -4.51
C ASP A 33 -32.65 24.08 -5.91
N GLY A 34 -32.52 23.05 -6.76
CA GLY A 34 -31.93 23.16 -8.09
C GLY A 34 -30.40 23.15 -8.10
N SER A 35 -29.75 23.03 -6.94
CA SER A 35 -28.32 22.78 -6.86
C SER A 35 -27.99 21.30 -7.13
N SER A 36 -26.71 21.00 -7.38
CA SER A 36 -26.21 19.64 -7.48
C SER A 36 -25.01 19.42 -6.59
N ARG A 37 -24.92 18.23 -6.00
CA ARG A 37 -23.79 17.80 -5.19
C ARG A 37 -23.37 16.39 -5.53
N GLY A 38 -22.07 16.14 -5.47
CA GLY A 38 -21.54 14.85 -5.80
C GLY A 38 -20.06 14.71 -5.50
N VAL A 39 -19.50 13.66 -6.07
CA VAL A 39 -18.07 13.38 -6.01
C VAL A 39 -17.61 12.82 -7.35
N LYS A 40 -16.34 13.06 -7.68
CA LYS A 40 -15.71 12.56 -8.90
C LYS A 40 -14.35 11.97 -8.58
N VAL A 41 -14.11 10.72 -8.98
CA VAL A 41 -12.77 10.11 -8.89
C VAL A 41 -11.86 10.71 -9.95
N LEU A 42 -10.73 11.29 -9.52
CA LEU A 42 -9.71 11.85 -10.41
C LEU A 42 -8.62 10.84 -10.74
N ALA A 43 -8.22 10.05 -9.75
CA ALA A 43 -7.27 8.96 -9.90
C ALA A 43 -7.56 7.88 -8.87
N SER A 44 -7.30 6.62 -9.23
CA SER A 44 -7.53 5.50 -8.33
C SER A 44 -6.61 4.32 -8.63
N SER A 45 -6.44 3.47 -7.61
CA SER A 45 -5.64 2.25 -7.68
C SER A 45 -6.25 1.18 -6.79
N CYS A 46 -6.13 -0.09 -7.17
CA CYS A 46 -6.58 -1.21 -6.35
C CYS A 46 -5.49 -2.30 -6.26
N PRO A 47 -4.38 -2.06 -5.55
CA PRO A 47 -3.26 -2.99 -5.51
C PRO A 47 -3.67 -4.39 -5.05
N GLY A 48 -3.38 -5.39 -5.89
CA GLY A 48 -3.70 -6.79 -5.63
C GLY A 48 -5.20 -7.10 -5.47
N ASN A 49 -6.09 -6.19 -5.88
CA ASN A 49 -7.54 -6.29 -5.70
C ASN A 49 -7.97 -6.48 -4.23
N ARG A 50 -7.25 -5.84 -3.30
CA ARG A 50 -7.45 -5.97 -1.84
C ARG A 50 -7.84 -4.70 -1.16
N VAL A 51 -7.28 -3.58 -1.59
CA VAL A 51 -7.59 -2.25 -1.07
C VAL A 51 -7.64 -1.29 -2.24
N TYR A 52 -8.74 -0.59 -2.37
CA TYR A 52 -8.93 0.48 -3.33
C TYR A 52 -8.58 1.82 -2.67
N TYR A 53 -7.87 2.67 -3.39
CA TYR A 53 -7.56 4.04 -3.02
C TYR A 53 -7.99 4.95 -4.16
N ALA A 54 -8.58 6.10 -3.84
CA ALA A 54 -8.93 7.11 -4.83
C ALA A 54 -8.73 8.53 -4.30
N ALA A 55 -8.22 9.41 -5.16
CA ALA A 55 -8.34 10.85 -5.00
C ALA A 55 -9.70 11.26 -5.55
N THR A 56 -10.57 11.73 -4.67
CA THR A 56 -11.98 12.03 -4.97
C THR A 56 -12.23 13.52 -4.75
N GLN A 57 -12.70 14.19 -5.79
CA GLN A 57 -13.04 15.61 -5.77
C GLN A 57 -14.51 15.80 -5.41
N VAL A 58 -14.80 16.65 -4.43
CA VAL A 58 -16.16 17.13 -4.17
C VAL A 58 -16.63 17.96 -5.36
N MET A 59 -17.83 17.66 -5.85
CA MET A 59 -18.48 18.42 -6.92
C MET A 59 -19.68 19.17 -6.36
N THR A 60 -19.81 20.45 -6.70
CA THR A 60 -20.98 21.28 -6.35
C THR A 60 -21.34 22.14 -7.55
N ASN A 61 -22.55 21.99 -8.09
CA ASN A 61 -23.01 22.71 -9.29
C ASN A 61 -22.02 22.58 -10.47
N GLY A 62 -21.49 21.37 -10.70
CA GLY A 62 -20.46 21.11 -11.70
C GLY A 62 -19.07 21.69 -11.41
N GLN A 63 -18.88 22.43 -10.31
CA GLN A 63 -17.59 23.00 -9.91
C GLN A 63 -16.85 22.05 -8.96
N GLY A 64 -15.54 21.88 -9.18
CA GLY A 64 -14.68 21.04 -8.36
C GLY A 64 -14.16 21.77 -7.12
N GLY A 65 -14.31 21.13 -5.96
CA GLY A 65 -13.83 21.62 -4.67
C GLY A 65 -12.69 20.76 -4.10
N GLU A 66 -12.76 20.52 -2.79
CA GLU A 66 -11.80 19.71 -2.01
C GLU A 66 -11.58 18.33 -2.63
N ILE A 67 -10.31 17.89 -2.64
CA ILE A 67 -9.91 16.54 -3.06
C ILE A 67 -9.42 15.79 -1.83
N PHE A 68 -10.11 14.71 -1.49
CA PHE A 68 -9.81 13.86 -0.34
C PHE A 68 -9.64 12.40 -0.78
N ALA A 69 -9.07 11.57 0.10
CA ALA A 69 -8.88 10.15 -0.22
C ALA A 69 -10.06 9.28 0.25
N ILE A 70 -10.58 8.47 -0.66
CA ILE A 70 -11.45 7.33 -0.32
C ILE A 70 -10.60 6.06 -0.32
N VAL A 71 -10.75 5.26 0.74
CA VAL A 71 -10.13 3.95 0.89
C VAL A 71 -11.23 2.91 1.02
N CYS A 72 -11.16 1.81 0.26
CA CYS A 72 -12.08 0.69 0.42
C CYS A 72 -11.33 -0.61 0.61
N LEU A 73 -11.64 -1.34 1.68
CA LEU A 73 -11.26 -2.74 1.77
C LEU A 73 -12.05 -3.52 0.74
N VAL A 74 -11.39 -4.41 0.00
CA VAL A 74 -11.99 -5.21 -1.06
C VAL A 74 -11.93 -6.68 -0.69
N ARG A 75 -13.05 -7.37 -0.91
CA ARG A 75 -13.16 -8.82 -0.94
C ARG A 75 -13.59 -9.22 -2.34
N TRP A 76 -12.78 -10.06 -2.97
CA TRP A 76 -13.05 -10.59 -4.30
C TRP A 76 -12.91 -12.10 -4.29
N ASN A 77 -14.03 -12.79 -4.46
CA ASN A 77 -14.10 -14.24 -4.52
C ASN A 77 -15.03 -14.69 -5.65
N PRO A 78 -14.54 -14.85 -6.89
CA PRO A 78 -15.33 -15.31 -8.02
C PRO A 78 -15.96 -16.70 -7.85
N ARG A 79 -15.50 -17.49 -6.86
CA ARG A 79 -15.97 -18.85 -6.58
C ARG A 79 -16.83 -18.92 -5.32
N ALA A 80 -17.36 -17.78 -4.86
CA ALA A 80 -18.24 -17.74 -3.70
C ALA A 80 -19.48 -18.61 -3.93
N LYS A 81 -19.76 -19.55 -3.01
CA LYS A 81 -20.86 -20.52 -3.15
C LYS A 81 -22.24 -19.88 -3.03
N ASP A 82 -22.34 -18.78 -2.28
CA ASP A 82 -23.54 -17.98 -2.09
C ASP A 82 -23.77 -16.96 -3.23
N GLY A 83 -22.87 -16.90 -4.21
CA GLY A 83 -22.94 -15.98 -5.35
C GLY A 83 -22.47 -14.56 -5.04
N TYR A 84 -22.14 -14.20 -3.80
CA TYR A 84 -21.69 -12.86 -3.40
C TYR A 84 -20.18 -12.71 -3.65
N ILE A 85 -19.83 -12.54 -4.91
CA ILE A 85 -18.43 -12.59 -5.37
C ILE A 85 -17.60 -11.36 -5.04
N PHE A 86 -18.24 -10.24 -4.73
CA PHE A 86 -17.57 -8.97 -4.48
C PHE A 86 -18.14 -8.32 -3.22
N GLY A 87 -17.26 -7.80 -2.37
CA GLY A 87 -17.66 -6.92 -1.30
C GLY A 87 -16.64 -5.84 -1.04
N TYR A 88 -17.12 -4.72 -0.51
CA TYR A 88 -16.27 -3.63 -0.09
C TYR A 88 -16.74 -3.00 1.22
N LYS A 89 -15.80 -2.34 1.89
CA LYS A 89 -16.06 -1.48 3.05
C LYS A 89 -15.28 -0.20 2.86
N ASP A 90 -15.98 0.91 2.70
CA ASP A 90 -15.42 2.22 2.46
C ASP A 90 -15.13 2.99 3.76
N MET A 91 -14.13 3.86 3.67
CA MET A 91 -13.70 4.80 4.69
C MET A 91 -12.97 5.98 4.03
N GLU A 92 -13.06 7.16 4.64
CA GLU A 92 -12.28 8.34 4.25
C GLU A 92 -10.93 8.35 4.98
N GLU A 93 -9.93 9.04 4.44
CA GLU A 93 -8.64 9.28 5.12
C GLU A 93 -8.79 9.85 6.54
N SER A 94 -9.82 10.66 6.80
CA SER A 94 -10.10 11.24 8.12
C SER A 94 -10.55 10.20 9.15
N MET A 95 -10.90 8.98 8.72
CA MET A 95 -11.16 7.85 9.61
C MET A 95 -9.87 7.10 10.01
N GLY A 96 -8.70 7.53 9.53
CA GLY A 96 -7.40 6.95 9.87
C GLY A 96 -7.23 5.48 9.46
N PRO A 97 -7.35 5.11 8.17
CA PRO A 97 -7.20 3.72 7.72
C PRO A 97 -5.86 3.10 8.16
N CYS A 98 -5.85 1.79 8.42
CA CYS A 98 -4.61 1.05 8.70
C CYS A 98 -3.81 0.77 7.43
N GLU A 99 -4.50 0.74 6.28
CA GLU A 99 -3.98 0.38 4.97
C GLU A 99 -3.15 1.51 4.37
N THR A 100 -1.88 1.26 4.12
CA THR A 100 -0.86 2.29 3.79
C THR A 100 -0.20 2.08 2.43
N ASP A 101 -0.82 1.28 1.56
CA ASP A 101 -0.31 0.96 0.23
C ASP A 101 -0.78 1.98 -0.83
N CYS A 102 -1.24 3.18 -0.41
CA CYS A 102 -1.70 4.23 -1.30
C CYS A 102 -0.54 4.76 -2.18
N PRO A 103 -0.67 4.76 -3.52
CA PRO A 103 0.34 5.32 -4.42
C PRO A 103 0.59 6.82 -4.25
N ALA A 104 1.84 7.25 -4.50
CA ALA A 104 2.22 8.67 -4.49
C ALA A 104 1.32 9.52 -5.40
N SER A 105 1.01 9.03 -6.60
CA SER A 105 0.19 9.75 -7.58
C SER A 105 -1.22 10.08 -7.10
N ILE A 106 -1.77 9.32 -6.14
CA ILE A 106 -3.06 9.65 -5.50
C ILE A 106 -2.83 10.66 -4.38
N LEU A 107 -1.83 10.45 -3.53
CA LEU A 107 -1.49 11.35 -2.42
C LEU A 107 -1.13 12.77 -2.91
N ASP A 108 -0.49 12.88 -4.08
CA ASP A 108 -0.07 14.15 -4.69
C ASP A 108 -1.26 14.99 -5.18
N LEU A 109 -2.45 14.40 -5.36
CA LEU A 109 -3.66 15.11 -5.80
C LEU A 109 -4.50 15.65 -4.65
N LEU A 110 -4.23 15.22 -3.41
CA LEU A 110 -5.09 15.53 -2.28
C LEU A 110 -4.89 16.98 -1.81
N THR A 111 -6.00 17.69 -1.58
CA THR A 111 -5.97 19.04 -1.04
C THR A 111 -5.35 19.04 0.37
N PRO A 112 -4.63 20.11 0.77
CA PRO A 112 -4.20 20.28 2.16
C PRO A 112 -5.38 20.17 3.13
N THR A 113 -5.14 19.58 4.31
CA THR A 113 -6.14 19.38 5.35
C THR A 113 -5.51 19.53 6.73
N ASP A 114 -6.31 19.89 7.72
CA ASP A 114 -5.94 19.99 9.14
C ASP A 114 -6.42 18.78 9.96
N LYS A 115 -7.15 17.83 9.34
CA LYS A 115 -7.64 16.62 10.00
C LYS A 115 -6.48 15.71 10.41
N GLU A 116 -6.22 15.58 11.71
CA GLU A 116 -5.07 14.85 12.28
C GLU A 116 -4.95 13.41 11.75
N TYR A 117 -6.04 12.65 11.74
CA TYR A 117 -6.03 11.26 11.24
C TYR A 117 -5.74 11.15 9.74
N ALA A 118 -6.15 12.14 8.94
CA ALA A 118 -5.83 12.17 7.52
C ALA A 118 -4.33 12.46 7.32
N LEU A 119 -3.79 13.43 8.06
CA LEU A 119 -2.36 13.77 8.03
C LEU A 119 -1.48 12.58 8.43
N ASP A 120 -1.82 11.91 9.54
CA ASP A 120 -1.12 10.69 9.98
C ASP A 120 -1.18 9.59 8.92
N TRP A 121 -2.37 9.33 8.36
CA TRP A 121 -2.53 8.31 7.33
C TRP A 121 -1.70 8.60 6.07
N ARG A 122 -1.73 9.85 5.58
CA ARG A 122 -0.92 10.28 4.42
C ARG A 122 0.58 10.09 4.72
N ALA A 123 1.04 10.48 5.91
CA ALA A 123 2.44 10.32 6.32
C ALA A 123 2.86 8.84 6.38
N ARG A 124 2.03 7.97 6.95
CA ARG A 124 2.28 6.52 6.97
C ARG A 124 2.33 5.92 5.56
N CYS A 125 1.47 6.38 4.64
CA CYS A 125 1.53 5.95 3.24
C CYS A 125 2.85 6.36 2.58
N ARG A 126 3.30 7.61 2.75
CA ARG A 126 4.59 8.09 2.23
C ARG A 126 5.76 7.28 2.78
N ALA A 127 5.81 7.06 4.09
CA ALA A 127 6.85 6.25 4.72
C ALA A 127 6.86 4.79 4.19
N ASN A 128 5.69 4.21 3.91
CA ASN A 128 5.61 2.88 3.30
C ASN A 128 6.14 2.86 1.85
N LEU A 129 5.82 3.90 1.06
CA LEU A 129 6.36 4.05 -0.30
C LEU A 129 7.90 4.14 -0.28
N GLU A 130 8.47 4.95 0.61
CA GLU A 130 9.92 5.06 0.79
C GLU A 130 10.55 3.71 1.17
N ARG A 131 9.95 3.00 2.14
CA ARG A 131 10.43 1.67 2.55
C ARG A 131 10.43 0.67 1.39
N ARG A 132 9.40 0.69 0.54
CA ARG A 132 9.26 -0.20 -0.62
C ARG A 132 10.14 0.22 -1.80
N ALA A 133 10.46 1.51 -1.93
CA ALA A 133 11.37 2.02 -2.96
C ALA A 133 12.83 1.63 -2.73
N ARG A 134 13.21 1.27 -1.50
CA ARG A 134 14.54 0.77 -1.17
C ARG A 134 14.93 -0.39 -2.08
N ARG A 135 16.20 -0.40 -2.50
CA ARG A 135 16.77 -1.47 -3.31
C ARG A 135 17.85 -2.18 -2.51
N LEU A 136 17.89 -3.49 -2.67
CA LEU A 136 18.97 -4.35 -2.19
C LEU A 136 19.72 -4.89 -3.39
N ALA A 137 21.03 -4.74 -3.42
CA ALA A 137 21.92 -5.38 -4.39
C ALA A 137 22.37 -6.75 -3.89
N ASP A 138 22.91 -7.56 -4.79
CA ASP A 138 23.59 -8.78 -4.37
C ASP A 138 24.89 -8.41 -3.62
N GLY A 139 25.17 -9.09 -2.51
CA GLY A 139 26.31 -8.82 -1.65
C GLY A 139 26.12 -7.72 -0.61
N ASP A 140 25.02 -6.95 -0.64
CA ASP A 140 24.73 -5.94 0.38
C ASP A 140 24.71 -6.56 1.78
N ARG A 141 25.31 -5.89 2.75
CA ARG A 141 25.16 -6.26 4.16
C ARG A 141 24.07 -5.40 4.77
N ILE A 142 23.08 -6.03 5.38
CA ILE A 142 21.97 -5.36 6.06
C ILE A 142 21.95 -5.70 7.54
N ARG A 143 21.41 -4.79 8.35
CA ARG A 143 21.19 -4.95 9.78
C ARG A 143 19.74 -4.66 10.14
N LEU A 144 19.13 -5.53 10.95
CA LEU A 144 17.83 -5.29 11.57
C LEU A 144 17.99 -4.42 12.83
N PRO A 145 16.99 -3.64 13.23
CA PRO A 145 17.07 -2.84 14.47
C PRO A 145 17.27 -3.74 15.69
N GLU A 146 16.62 -4.90 15.72
CA GLU A 146 16.70 -5.88 16.79
C GLU A 146 17.12 -7.25 16.26
N PRO A 147 17.86 -8.06 17.04
CA PRO A 147 18.17 -9.44 16.67
C PRO A 147 16.91 -10.28 16.49
N MET A 148 16.93 -11.19 15.52
CA MET A 148 15.82 -12.08 15.20
C MET A 148 16.17 -13.54 15.48
N LYS A 149 15.31 -14.23 16.24
CA LYS A 149 15.41 -15.67 16.47
C LYS A 149 14.80 -16.46 15.31
N PHE A 150 15.51 -17.47 14.83
CA PHE A 150 15.08 -18.38 13.77
C PHE A 150 14.71 -19.76 14.31
N SER A 151 14.08 -20.58 13.46
CA SER A 151 13.57 -21.91 13.81
C SER A 151 14.67 -22.92 14.18
N ASP A 152 15.89 -22.69 13.73
CA ASP A 152 17.09 -23.47 14.07
C ASP A 152 17.71 -23.06 15.42
N GLY A 153 17.10 -22.10 16.12
CA GLY A 153 17.58 -21.58 17.40
C GLY A 153 18.58 -20.43 17.28
N ASN A 154 19.10 -20.14 16.08
CA ASN A 154 20.06 -19.05 15.88
C ASN A 154 19.39 -17.69 16.05
N VAL A 155 20.14 -16.74 16.61
CA VAL A 155 19.72 -15.34 16.78
C VAL A 155 20.65 -14.46 15.97
N LEU A 156 20.13 -13.85 14.91
CA LEU A 156 20.92 -13.07 13.97
C LEU A 156 20.33 -11.66 13.81
N GLN A 157 21.20 -10.67 13.70
CA GLN A 157 20.82 -9.27 13.45
C GLN A 157 21.30 -8.77 12.09
N GLU A 158 22.39 -9.33 11.57
CA GLU A 158 23.02 -8.92 10.33
C GLU A 158 23.02 -10.03 9.30
N PHE A 159 22.86 -9.64 8.04
CA PHE A 159 22.74 -10.57 6.92
C PHE A 159 23.44 -10.02 5.69
N ILE A 160 24.03 -10.91 4.90
CA ILE A 160 24.49 -10.62 3.54
C ILE A 160 23.38 -11.02 2.57
N ILE A 161 23.01 -10.11 1.68
CA ILE A 161 22.05 -10.39 0.60
C ILE A 161 22.72 -11.29 -0.41
N ALA A 162 22.12 -12.46 -0.66
CA ALA A 162 22.49 -13.36 -1.73
C ALA A 162 21.31 -13.51 -2.70
N LYS A 163 21.45 -12.99 -3.92
CA LYS A 163 20.44 -13.07 -4.97
C LYS A 163 20.66 -14.33 -5.80
N ARG A 164 19.58 -15.09 -6.00
CA ARG A 164 19.51 -16.20 -6.97
C ARG A 164 18.37 -15.93 -7.95
N GLY A 165 18.69 -15.27 -9.07
CA GLY A 165 17.68 -14.73 -9.98
C GLY A 165 16.80 -13.70 -9.27
N ARG A 166 15.47 -13.95 -9.25
CA ARG A 166 14.50 -13.08 -8.55
C ARG A 166 14.42 -13.35 -7.03
N ARG A 167 15.01 -14.43 -6.53
CA ARG A 167 14.95 -14.78 -5.10
C ARG A 167 16.04 -14.06 -4.33
N VAL A 168 15.67 -13.55 -3.16
CA VAL A 168 16.59 -13.01 -2.16
C VAL A 168 16.72 -14.04 -1.03
N ILE A 169 17.96 -14.44 -0.75
CA ILE A 169 18.35 -15.29 0.38
C ILE A 169 19.21 -14.42 1.29
N LEU A 170 19.06 -14.61 2.60
CA LEU A 170 19.89 -13.94 3.59
C LEU A 170 20.96 -14.93 4.03
N ARG A 171 22.23 -14.51 4.00
CA ARG A 171 23.34 -15.33 4.47
C ARG A 171 23.87 -14.75 5.78
N ASP A 172 24.08 -15.59 6.77
CA ASP A 172 24.78 -15.19 7.99
C ASP A 172 26.24 -14.80 7.63
N PRO A 173 26.69 -13.59 7.96
CA PRO A 173 28.08 -13.18 7.73
C PRO A 173 29.12 -14.01 8.48
N GLN A 174 28.77 -14.68 9.59
CA GLN A 174 29.71 -15.47 10.40
C GLN A 174 29.79 -16.92 9.93
N THR A 175 28.66 -17.63 9.89
CA THR A 175 28.65 -19.06 9.58
C THR A 175 28.44 -19.37 8.10
N GLY A 176 27.95 -18.40 7.32
CA GLY A 176 27.51 -18.64 5.95
C GLY A 176 26.14 -19.34 5.83
N GLY A 177 25.45 -19.60 6.96
CA GLY A 177 24.12 -20.21 6.97
C GLY A 177 23.08 -19.41 6.19
N HIS A 178 22.09 -20.10 5.61
CA HIS A 178 21.05 -19.48 4.79
C HIS A 178 19.74 -19.30 5.57
N TYR A 179 19.19 -18.09 5.49
CA TYR A 179 18.01 -17.64 6.21
C TYR A 179 17.01 -16.97 5.28
N ARG A 180 15.76 -16.94 5.73
CA ARG A 180 14.67 -16.22 5.06
C ARG A 180 13.90 -15.40 6.07
N ILE A 181 13.72 -14.12 5.76
CA ILE A 181 12.84 -13.24 6.50
C ILE A 181 11.63 -12.93 5.63
N SER A 182 10.43 -13.17 6.16
CA SER A 182 9.18 -12.82 5.50
C SER A 182 9.05 -11.29 5.42
N ARG A 183 8.54 -10.81 4.27
CA ARG A 183 8.31 -9.39 4.01
C ARG A 183 9.53 -8.51 4.35
N LEU A 184 10.73 -8.95 3.95
CA LEU A 184 11.99 -8.27 4.24
C LEU A 184 11.94 -6.77 3.88
N MET A 185 11.33 -6.42 2.74
CA MET A 185 11.23 -5.03 2.29
C MET A 185 10.30 -4.16 3.15
N ASP A 186 9.38 -4.76 3.91
CA ASP A 186 8.49 -4.04 4.82
C ASP A 186 9.16 -3.79 6.19
N ARG A 187 10.34 -4.37 6.43
CA ARG A 187 11.05 -4.26 7.72
C ARG A 187 12.06 -3.10 7.74
N PRO A 188 12.29 -2.45 8.89
CA PRO A 188 13.17 -1.28 9.02
C PRO A 188 14.68 -1.66 9.08
N TRP A 189 15.19 -2.39 8.08
CA TRP A 189 16.63 -2.66 7.97
C TRP A 189 17.44 -1.45 7.48
N THR A 190 18.73 -1.42 7.82
CA THR A 190 19.73 -0.47 7.32
C THR A 190 20.85 -1.20 6.58
N ILE A 191 21.52 -0.54 5.64
CA ILE A 191 22.73 -1.07 4.99
C ILE A 191 23.90 -0.84 5.93
N VAL A 192 24.70 -1.88 6.18
CA VAL A 192 25.96 -1.79 6.93
C VAL A 192 27.06 -1.42 5.93
N PRO A 193 27.71 -0.24 6.06
CA PRO A 193 28.82 0.13 5.20
C PRO A 193 29.93 -0.91 5.32
N THR A 194 30.31 -1.52 4.20
CA THR A 194 31.49 -2.39 4.18
C THR A 194 32.70 -1.52 3.91
N THR A 195 33.51 -1.24 4.93
CA THR A 195 34.80 -0.60 4.74
C THR A 195 35.67 -1.53 3.91
N LYS A 196 35.75 -1.30 2.59
CA LYS A 196 36.75 -1.96 1.75
C LYS A 196 38.10 -1.42 2.22
N VAL A 197 38.79 -2.17 3.06
CA VAL A 197 40.20 -1.89 3.35
C VAL A 197 40.92 -2.12 2.03
N LEU A 198 41.25 -1.03 1.34
CA LEU A 198 42.19 -1.09 0.22
C LEU A 198 43.46 -1.72 0.77
N LYS A 199 43.85 -2.87 0.23
CA LYS A 199 45.17 -3.44 0.53
C LYS A 199 46.20 -2.41 0.07
N THR A 200 46.74 -1.66 1.01
CA THR A 200 47.92 -0.83 0.78
C THR A 200 49.04 -1.81 0.44
N LEU A 201 49.39 -1.88 -0.84
CA LEU A 201 50.58 -2.59 -1.31
C LEU A 201 51.78 -1.77 -0.83
N PHE A 202 52.38 -2.16 0.30
CA PHE A 202 53.74 -1.75 0.60
C PHE A 202 54.67 -2.68 -0.19
N GLY A 203 55.23 -2.13 -1.26
CA GLY A 203 56.38 -2.71 -1.97
C GLY A 203 57.69 -2.15 -1.45
#